data_AF-A0A3M6E7S0-F1
#
_entry.id   AF-A0A3M6E7S0-F1
#
_cell.length_a   1.000
_cell.length_b   1.000
_cell.length_c   1.000
_cell.angle_alpha   90.00
_cell.angle_beta   90.00
_cell.angle_gamma   90.00
#
_symmetry.space_group_name_H-M   'P 1'
#
loop_
_entity.id
_entity.type
_entity.pdbx_description
1 polymer ?
#
loop_
_entity_poly.entity_id
_entity_poly.type
_entity_poly.pdbx_seq_one_letter_code
_entity_poly.pdbx_strand_id
1 'polypeptide(L)'
;MSDDGFSELAARSERVRNEHRLLLEGLKSFEHKLVELVGGLNCTGASDYVTFEEFFDHEDEIIGHTFGILFFDGKELWVNYVEEPNPGYEEDSRWEYKPIEKIGADWQRKVSDQKVLDSLVGKLLISLDAEYEKTAPVVKSLGQFVTLEKAEIDSDLDDLFSGSAKLLQSWMKARKAVQTDPEQSITLSCSHVETVLKGCLKSLNATEYETLPIEKLARKTLGLLKADNAIDTVTAEMVQGAITMSKSIGETRNYKSSSHGKNEGYVPPSSDLAQLANHLAGVVSVFVMKQTDRVTKAR
;
A
#
# COMPACT_ATOMS: atom_id res chain seq x y z
N MET A 1 -61.98 -1.55 -32.10
CA MET A 1 -61.17 -1.37 -30.89
C MET A 1 -61.10 0.12 -30.63
N SER A 2 -61.55 0.60 -29.48
CA SER A 2 -61.57 2.03 -29.18
C SER A 2 -60.15 2.54 -28.89
N ASP A 3 -59.84 3.78 -29.27
CA ASP A 3 -58.58 4.48 -28.94
C ASP A 3 -58.28 4.46 -27.42
N ASP A 4 -59.34 4.36 -26.60
CA ASP A 4 -59.28 4.25 -25.15
C ASP A 4 -58.57 2.96 -24.67
N GLY A 5 -58.78 1.83 -25.36
CA GLY A 5 -58.15 0.55 -25.01
C GLY A 5 -56.65 0.50 -25.29
N PHE A 6 -56.20 1.12 -26.38
CA PHE A 6 -54.77 1.24 -26.69
C PHE A 6 -54.06 2.25 -25.78
N SER A 7 -54.76 3.31 -25.38
CA SER A 7 -54.23 4.30 -24.43
C SER A 7 -54.00 3.70 -23.04
N GLU A 8 -54.96 2.92 -22.52
CA GLU A 8 -54.82 2.21 -21.25
C GLU A 8 -53.72 1.12 -21.31
N LEU A 9 -53.64 0.38 -22.42
CA LEU A 9 -52.55 -0.58 -22.64
C LEU A 9 -51.19 0.12 -22.62
N ALA A 10 -51.05 1.25 -23.32
CA ALA A 10 -49.81 2.03 -23.36
C ALA A 10 -49.39 2.49 -21.95
N ALA A 11 -50.33 3.01 -21.15
CA ALA A 11 -50.07 3.44 -19.78
C ALA A 11 -49.59 2.29 -18.89
N ARG A 12 -50.23 1.12 -18.98
CA ARG A 12 -49.81 -0.07 -18.22
C ARG A 12 -48.47 -0.62 -18.67
N SER A 13 -48.22 -0.65 -19.98
CA SER A 13 -46.92 -1.06 -20.53
C SER A 13 -45.79 -0.13 -20.09
N GLU A 14 -46.03 1.18 -20.02
CA GLU A 14 -45.04 2.15 -19.50
C GLU A 14 -44.71 1.86 -18.04
N ARG A 15 -45.73 1.58 -17.21
CA ARG A 15 -45.51 1.23 -15.80
C ARG A 15 -44.63 -0.01 -15.65
N VAL A 16 -44.90 -1.07 -16.41
CA VAL A 16 -44.06 -2.30 -16.37
C VAL A 16 -42.63 -2.01 -16.86
N ARG A 17 -42.47 -1.23 -17.93
CA ARG A 17 -41.15 -0.83 -18.44
C ARG A 17 -40.36 -0.04 -17.39
N ASN A 18 -41.02 0.84 -16.63
CA ASN A 18 -40.38 1.58 -15.55
C ASN A 18 -39.93 0.66 -14.39
N GLU A 19 -40.74 -0.31 -13.97
CA GLU A 19 -40.33 -1.27 -12.94
C GLU A 19 -39.14 -2.14 -13.39
N HIS A 20 -39.12 -2.58 -14.66
CA HIS A 20 -37.97 -3.31 -15.21
C HIS A 20 -36.70 -2.45 -15.21
N ARG A 21 -36.80 -1.16 -15.51
CA ARG A 21 -35.67 -0.22 -15.43
C ARG A 21 -35.16 -0.10 -13.99
N LEU A 22 -36.05 0.09 -13.02
CA LEU A 22 -35.68 0.20 -11.60
C LEU A 22 -35.02 -1.08 -11.07
N LEU A 23 -35.49 -2.25 -11.50
CA LEU A 23 -34.87 -3.54 -11.19
C LEU A 23 -33.42 -3.61 -11.67
N LEU A 24 -33.17 -3.26 -12.94
CA LEU A 24 -31.82 -3.25 -13.50
C LEU A 24 -30.92 -2.21 -12.80
N GLU A 25 -31.44 -1.03 -12.49
CA GLU A 25 -30.71 0.00 -11.74
C GLU A 25 -30.35 -0.47 -10.32
N GLY A 26 -31.23 -1.24 -9.67
CA GLY A 26 -30.96 -1.88 -8.39
C GLY A 26 -29.79 -2.87 -8.48
N LEU A 27 -29.80 -3.75 -9.48
CA LEU A 27 -28.70 -4.70 -9.73
C LEU A 27 -27.38 -3.99 -10.04
N LYS A 28 -27.39 -2.93 -10.86
CA LYS A 28 -26.19 -2.11 -11.12
C LYS A 28 -25.67 -1.39 -9.88
N SER A 29 -26.57 -0.92 -9.03
CA SER A 29 -26.19 -0.28 -7.75
C SER A 29 -25.54 -1.30 -6.81
N PHE A 30 -26.06 -2.53 -6.80
CA PHE A 30 -25.46 -3.64 -6.06
C PHE A 30 -24.07 -4.01 -6.61
N GLU A 31 -23.92 -4.15 -7.93
CA GLU A 31 -22.63 -4.36 -8.60
C GLU A 31 -21.62 -3.27 -8.23
N HIS A 32 -22.02 -2.00 -8.34
CA HIS A 32 -21.14 -0.88 -8.02
C HIS A 32 -20.62 -0.95 -6.59
N LYS A 33 -21.48 -1.35 -5.65
CA LYS A 33 -21.09 -1.54 -4.25
C LYS A 33 -20.11 -2.71 -4.08
N LEU A 34 -20.26 -3.80 -4.84
CA LEU A 34 -19.28 -4.88 -4.84
C LEU A 34 -17.92 -4.39 -5.37
N VAL A 35 -17.92 -3.65 -6.47
CA VAL A 35 -16.68 -3.08 -7.04
C VAL A 35 -16.01 -2.11 -6.07
N GLU A 36 -16.78 -1.28 -5.36
CA GLU A 36 -16.23 -0.37 -4.34
C GLU A 36 -15.56 -1.14 -3.19
N LEU A 37 -16.16 -2.25 -2.74
CA LEU A 37 -15.70 -2.99 -1.57
C LEU A 37 -14.56 -3.96 -1.87
N VAL A 38 -14.60 -4.64 -3.01
CA VAL A 38 -13.66 -5.74 -3.33
C VAL A 38 -12.98 -5.60 -4.69
N GLY A 39 -13.27 -4.55 -5.45
CA GLY A 39 -12.65 -4.29 -6.74
C GLY A 39 -11.13 -4.14 -6.62
N GLY A 40 -10.39 -4.81 -7.51
CA GLY A 40 -8.93 -4.80 -7.51
C GLY A 40 -8.26 -5.72 -6.49
N LEU A 41 -9.02 -6.41 -5.63
CA LEU A 41 -8.48 -7.37 -4.64
C LEU A 41 -8.38 -8.81 -5.18
N ASN A 42 -8.45 -9.00 -6.50
CA ASN A 42 -8.46 -10.32 -7.16
C ASN A 42 -9.49 -11.31 -6.55
N CYS A 43 -10.62 -10.78 -6.09
CA CYS A 43 -11.67 -11.51 -5.40
C CYS A 43 -12.84 -11.76 -6.37
N THR A 44 -13.28 -13.02 -6.46
CA THR A 44 -14.43 -13.42 -7.28
C THR A 44 -15.43 -14.22 -6.45
N GLY A 45 -16.67 -14.31 -6.90
CA GLY A 45 -17.73 -15.01 -6.16
C GLY A 45 -18.85 -15.49 -7.06
N ALA A 46 -19.44 -16.61 -6.68
CA ALA A 46 -20.61 -17.21 -7.32
C ALA A 46 -21.73 -17.32 -6.30
N SER A 47 -22.96 -16.99 -6.65
CA SER A 47 -24.13 -17.29 -5.85
C SER A 47 -24.41 -18.80 -5.81
N ASP A 48 -25.37 -19.19 -4.97
CA ASP A 48 -26.04 -20.48 -5.11
C ASP A 48 -26.80 -20.56 -6.44
N TYR A 49 -27.14 -21.78 -6.85
CA TYR A 49 -27.81 -22.04 -8.12
C TYR A 49 -29.23 -21.45 -8.15
N VAL A 50 -29.60 -20.94 -9.33
CA VAL A 50 -30.88 -20.33 -9.66
C VAL A 50 -31.46 -21.05 -10.87
N THR A 51 -32.67 -21.61 -10.74
CA THR A 51 -33.42 -22.13 -11.89
C THR A 51 -34.10 -20.98 -12.61
N PHE A 52 -33.66 -20.69 -13.84
CA PHE A 52 -34.14 -19.60 -14.67
C PHE A 52 -35.39 -19.94 -15.47
N GLU A 53 -35.46 -21.13 -16.05
CA GLU A 53 -36.59 -21.59 -16.87
C GLU A 53 -36.81 -23.09 -16.67
N GLU A 54 -38.04 -23.54 -16.81
CA GLU A 54 -38.43 -24.95 -16.80
C GLU A 54 -39.19 -25.23 -18.10
N PHE A 55 -38.85 -26.32 -18.77
CA PHE A 55 -39.51 -26.76 -19.99
C PHE A 55 -40.45 -27.90 -19.65
N PHE A 56 -41.67 -27.81 -20.15
CA PHE A 56 -42.74 -28.76 -19.89
C PHE A 56 -43.12 -29.47 -21.18
N ASP A 57 -43.48 -30.74 -21.08
CA ASP A 57 -44.10 -31.47 -22.19
C ASP A 57 -45.61 -31.19 -22.29
N HIS A 58 -46.29 -32.00 -23.09
CA HIS A 58 -47.72 -31.89 -23.34
C HIS A 58 -48.59 -32.45 -22.20
N GLU A 59 -47.98 -33.12 -21.22
CA GLU A 59 -48.62 -33.63 -20.01
C GLU A 59 -48.29 -32.76 -18.78
N ASP A 60 -47.73 -31.56 -19.00
CA ASP A 60 -47.24 -30.63 -17.97
C ASP A 60 -46.11 -31.23 -17.08
N GLU A 61 -45.35 -32.21 -17.57
CA GLU A 61 -44.17 -32.76 -16.89
C GLU A 61 -42.89 -31.99 -17.25
N ILE A 62 -42.03 -31.73 -16.26
CA ILE A 62 -40.75 -31.04 -16.49
C ILE A 62 -39.81 -31.96 -17.29
N ILE A 63 -39.51 -31.57 -18.52
CA ILE A 63 -38.58 -32.28 -19.42
C ILE A 63 -37.20 -31.61 -19.51
N GLY A 64 -37.04 -30.42 -18.94
CA GLY A 64 -35.76 -29.75 -18.84
C GLY A 64 -35.83 -28.43 -18.09
N HIS A 65 -34.70 -27.79 -17.91
CA HIS A 65 -34.58 -26.51 -17.22
C HIS A 65 -33.32 -25.76 -17.64
N THR A 66 -33.39 -24.44 -17.60
CA THR A 66 -32.21 -23.57 -17.63
C THR A 66 -31.90 -23.17 -16.19
N PHE A 67 -30.68 -23.38 -15.74
CA PHE A 67 -30.24 -22.96 -14.41
C PHE A 67 -28.83 -22.40 -14.44
N GLY A 68 -28.43 -21.69 -13.40
CA GLY A 68 -27.12 -21.08 -13.35
C GLY A 68 -26.86 -20.31 -12.07
N ILE A 69 -25.93 -19.38 -12.11
CA ILE A 69 -25.43 -18.62 -10.97
C ILE A 69 -25.29 -17.15 -11.34
N LEU A 70 -25.45 -16.27 -10.35
CA LEU A 70 -24.96 -14.90 -10.41
C LEU A 70 -23.48 -14.91 -10.01
N PHE A 71 -22.62 -14.41 -10.88
CA PHE A 71 -21.17 -14.43 -10.73
C PHE A 71 -20.61 -13.01 -10.74
N PHE A 72 -19.72 -12.71 -9.80
CA PHE A 72 -18.94 -11.48 -9.77
C PHE A 72 -17.48 -11.82 -10.04
N ASP A 73 -16.91 -11.22 -11.10
CA ASP A 73 -15.55 -11.50 -11.56
C ASP A 73 -14.47 -10.57 -10.97
N GLY A 74 -14.87 -9.70 -10.04
CA GLY A 74 -14.02 -8.64 -9.49
C GLY A 74 -14.23 -7.27 -10.16
N LYS A 75 -15.03 -7.19 -11.22
CA LYS A 75 -15.32 -5.96 -11.98
C LYS A 75 -16.79 -5.77 -12.28
N GLU A 76 -17.51 -6.82 -12.66
CA GLU A 76 -18.92 -6.74 -13.04
C GLU A 76 -19.67 -8.04 -12.74
N LEU A 77 -21.00 -7.98 -12.78
CA LEU A 77 -21.89 -9.11 -12.58
C LEU A 77 -22.25 -9.79 -13.90
N TRP A 78 -22.17 -11.11 -13.86
CA TRP A 78 -22.50 -12.01 -14.94
C TRP A 78 -23.52 -13.03 -14.45
N VAL A 79 -24.37 -13.50 -15.35
CA VAL A 79 -25.10 -14.74 -15.14
C VAL A 79 -24.44 -15.81 -15.98
N ASN A 80 -23.92 -16.83 -15.30
CA ASN A 80 -23.44 -18.03 -15.95
C ASN A 80 -24.56 -19.07 -15.88
N TYR A 81 -24.92 -19.73 -16.97
CA TYR A 81 -26.05 -20.65 -17.02
C TYR A 81 -25.82 -21.81 -17.99
N VAL A 82 -26.63 -22.84 -17.84
CA VAL A 82 -26.68 -24.03 -18.69
C VAL A 82 -28.11 -24.50 -18.84
N GLU A 83 -28.41 -25.13 -19.98
CA GLU A 83 -29.71 -25.75 -20.28
C GLU A 83 -29.58 -27.28 -20.20
N GLU A 84 -30.46 -27.94 -19.46
CA GLU A 84 -30.46 -29.39 -19.27
C GLU A 84 -31.87 -30.00 -19.47
N PRO A 85 -32.03 -31.07 -20.29
CA PRO A 85 -31.02 -31.64 -21.19
C PRO A 85 -30.79 -30.69 -22.37
N ASN A 86 -29.51 -30.47 -22.73
CA ASN A 86 -29.17 -29.63 -23.88
C ASN A 86 -29.65 -30.30 -25.18
N PRO A 87 -30.54 -29.69 -25.98
CA PRO A 87 -31.05 -30.29 -27.21
C PRO A 87 -29.98 -30.43 -28.32
N GLY A 88 -28.77 -29.89 -28.12
CA GLY A 88 -27.60 -30.14 -28.96
C GLY A 88 -26.82 -31.38 -28.51
N TYR A 89 -26.75 -32.40 -29.36
CA TYR A 89 -26.01 -33.67 -29.18
C TYR A 89 -24.47 -33.51 -29.10
N GLU A 90 -23.94 -32.70 -28.19
CA GLU A 90 -22.52 -32.76 -27.78
C GLU A 90 -22.47 -33.10 -26.29
N GLU A 91 -21.70 -34.14 -25.93
CA GLU A 91 -21.61 -34.73 -24.58
C GLU A 91 -21.12 -33.77 -23.47
N ASP A 92 -20.83 -32.51 -23.80
CA ASP A 92 -20.41 -31.46 -22.86
C ASP A 92 -21.42 -30.29 -22.87
N SER A 93 -22.30 -30.26 -21.87
CA SER A 93 -23.16 -29.09 -21.62
C SER A 93 -22.27 -27.89 -21.25
N ARG A 94 -22.02 -27.00 -22.23
CA ARG A 94 -21.17 -25.82 -22.04
C ARG A 94 -21.94 -24.74 -21.30
N TRP A 95 -21.32 -24.22 -20.24
CA TRP A 95 -21.78 -23.03 -19.55
C TRP A 95 -21.70 -21.80 -20.47
N GLU A 96 -22.80 -21.09 -20.59
CA GLU A 96 -22.86 -19.78 -21.23
C GLU A 96 -22.82 -18.67 -20.18
N TYR A 97 -22.45 -17.46 -20.59
CA TYR A 97 -22.45 -16.29 -19.70
C TYR A 97 -23.00 -15.04 -20.39
N LYS A 98 -23.74 -14.23 -19.64
CA LYS A 98 -24.31 -12.96 -20.10
C LYS A 98 -24.20 -11.89 -19.00
N PRO A 99 -23.87 -10.64 -19.36
CA PRO A 99 -23.92 -9.53 -18.40
C PRO A 99 -25.38 -9.24 -18.00
N ILE A 100 -25.59 -8.67 -16.81
CA ILE A 100 -26.92 -8.47 -16.22
C ILE A 100 -27.89 -7.65 -17.08
N GLU A 101 -27.41 -6.80 -17.98
CA GLU A 101 -28.24 -6.03 -18.91
C GLU A 101 -28.84 -6.89 -20.03
N LYS A 102 -28.28 -8.08 -20.30
CA LYS A 102 -28.63 -8.93 -21.45
C LYS A 102 -29.49 -10.15 -21.12
N ILE A 103 -29.77 -10.42 -19.84
CA ILE A 103 -30.49 -11.63 -19.40
C ILE A 103 -32.02 -11.50 -19.38
N GLY A 104 -32.57 -10.32 -19.65
CA GLY A 104 -34.01 -10.07 -19.62
C GLY A 104 -34.60 -9.94 -18.20
N ALA A 105 -35.82 -9.41 -18.11
CA ALA A 105 -36.41 -8.99 -16.82
C ALA A 105 -36.79 -10.16 -15.90
N ASP A 106 -37.17 -11.32 -16.45
CA ASP A 106 -37.49 -12.51 -15.66
C ASP A 106 -36.28 -13.06 -14.93
N TRP A 107 -35.15 -13.18 -15.62
CA TRP A 107 -33.91 -13.64 -15.00
C TRP A 107 -33.35 -12.60 -14.05
N GLN A 108 -33.44 -11.30 -14.39
CA GLN A 108 -33.10 -10.21 -13.47
C GLN A 108 -33.88 -10.31 -12.15
N ARG A 109 -35.18 -10.63 -12.19
CA ARG A 109 -35.99 -10.85 -10.98
C ARG A 109 -35.45 -12.01 -10.15
N LYS A 110 -35.13 -13.14 -10.80
CA LYS A 110 -34.63 -14.35 -10.12
C LYS A 110 -33.27 -14.15 -9.46
N VAL A 111 -32.33 -13.48 -10.13
CA VAL A 111 -31.02 -13.18 -9.51
C VAL A 111 -31.08 -12.06 -8.47
N SER A 112 -32.15 -11.27 -8.46
CA SER A 112 -32.40 -10.25 -7.44
C SER A 112 -33.04 -10.80 -6.16
N ASP A 113 -33.34 -12.11 -6.11
CA ASP A 113 -33.81 -12.74 -4.88
C ASP A 113 -32.77 -12.56 -3.77
N GLN A 114 -33.24 -12.17 -2.58
CA GLN A 114 -32.37 -11.86 -1.45
C GLN A 114 -31.43 -13.02 -1.10
N LYS A 115 -31.88 -14.28 -1.22
CA LYS A 115 -31.05 -15.46 -0.93
C LYS A 115 -29.89 -15.58 -1.92
N VAL A 116 -30.13 -15.25 -3.19
CA VAL A 116 -29.10 -15.29 -4.23
C VAL A 116 -28.05 -14.23 -3.96
N LEU A 117 -28.48 -12.99 -3.69
CA LEU A 117 -27.57 -11.89 -3.36
C LEU A 117 -26.76 -12.17 -2.08
N ASP A 118 -27.42 -12.65 -1.03
CA ASP A 118 -26.76 -13.00 0.24
C ASP A 118 -25.75 -14.14 0.07
N SER A 119 -26.09 -15.17 -0.74
CA SER A 119 -25.17 -16.27 -1.03
C SER A 119 -23.91 -15.79 -1.77
N LEU A 120 -24.07 -14.88 -2.74
CA LEU A 120 -22.93 -14.29 -3.46
C LEU A 120 -22.04 -13.49 -2.50
N VAL A 121 -22.62 -12.64 -1.66
CA VAL A 121 -21.88 -11.87 -0.65
C VAL A 121 -21.13 -12.80 0.31
N GLY A 122 -21.79 -13.86 0.79
CA GLY A 122 -21.15 -14.87 1.65
C GLY A 122 -19.94 -15.54 0.98
N LYS A 123 -20.03 -15.85 -0.31
CA LYS A 123 -18.91 -16.44 -1.07
C LYS A 123 -17.78 -15.45 -1.32
N LEU A 124 -18.09 -14.17 -1.53
CA LEU A 124 -17.10 -13.10 -1.62
C LEU A 124 -16.34 -12.91 -0.30
N LEU A 125 -17.02 -12.96 0.84
CA LEU A 125 -16.35 -12.89 2.16
C LEU A 125 -15.34 -14.03 2.33
N ILE A 126 -15.72 -15.26 1.98
CA ILE A 126 -14.81 -16.42 2.02
C ILE A 126 -13.60 -16.21 1.08
N SER A 127 -13.84 -15.70 -0.14
CA SER A 127 -12.77 -15.42 -1.09
C SER A 127 -11.81 -14.35 -0.58
N LEU A 128 -12.33 -13.30 0.08
CA LEU A 128 -11.53 -12.21 0.63
C LEU A 128 -10.65 -12.69 1.80
N ASP A 129 -11.22 -13.49 2.71
CA ASP A 129 -10.47 -14.11 3.81
C ASP A 129 -9.36 -15.02 3.26
N ALA A 130 -9.66 -15.81 2.22
CA ALA A 130 -8.68 -16.67 1.58
C ALA A 130 -7.55 -15.89 0.90
N GLU A 131 -7.82 -14.73 0.33
CA GLU A 131 -6.79 -13.86 -0.24
C GLU A 131 -5.91 -13.26 0.86
N TYR A 132 -6.52 -12.75 1.94
CA TYR A 132 -5.78 -12.24 3.10
C TYR A 132 -4.83 -13.30 3.70
N GLU A 133 -5.31 -14.52 3.91
CA GLU A 133 -4.51 -15.61 4.49
C GLU A 133 -3.34 -16.03 3.57
N LYS A 134 -3.44 -15.84 2.26
CA LYS A 134 -2.31 -16.05 1.34
C LYS A 134 -1.30 -14.90 1.41
N THR A 135 -1.75 -13.66 1.49
CA THR A 135 -0.88 -12.48 1.39
C THR A 135 -0.20 -12.13 2.73
N ALA A 136 -0.92 -12.23 3.85
CA ALA A 136 -0.42 -11.80 5.16
C ALA A 136 0.87 -12.51 5.61
N PRO A 137 1.05 -13.84 5.44
CA PRO A 137 2.29 -14.52 5.78
C PRO A 137 3.49 -14.07 4.94
N VAL A 138 3.27 -13.74 3.67
CA VAL A 138 4.30 -13.24 2.76
C VAL A 138 4.75 -11.84 3.19
N VAL A 139 3.80 -10.94 3.49
CA VAL A 139 4.11 -9.61 4.03
C VAL A 139 4.91 -9.72 5.32
N LYS A 140 4.50 -10.62 6.23
CA LYS A 140 5.22 -10.86 7.49
C LYS A 140 6.66 -11.33 7.25
N SER A 141 6.86 -12.28 6.35
CA SER A 141 8.19 -12.82 6.01
C SER A 141 9.09 -11.76 5.38
N LEU A 142 8.56 -10.96 4.46
CA LEU A 142 9.29 -9.83 3.87
C LEU A 142 9.65 -8.77 4.93
N GLY A 143 8.74 -8.47 5.85
CA GLY A 143 9.02 -7.59 6.98
C GLY A 143 10.13 -8.11 7.89
N GLN A 144 10.21 -9.43 8.10
CA GLN A 144 11.32 -10.05 8.85
C GLN A 144 12.65 -9.91 8.12
N PHE A 145 12.69 -10.11 6.80
CA PHE A 145 13.91 -9.93 6.01
C PHE A 145 14.45 -8.50 6.10
N VAL A 146 13.58 -7.50 5.92
CA VAL A 146 13.95 -6.08 6.07
C VAL A 146 14.43 -5.77 7.50
N THR A 147 13.84 -6.41 8.51
CA THR A 147 14.26 -6.23 9.91
C THR A 147 15.62 -6.87 10.20
N LEU A 148 15.96 -7.98 9.55
CA LEU A 148 17.27 -8.63 9.69
C LEU A 148 18.39 -7.79 9.07
N GLU A 149 18.22 -7.30 7.83
CA GLU A 149 19.19 -6.39 7.21
C GLU A 149 19.36 -5.10 8.03
N LYS A 150 18.26 -4.60 8.62
CA LYS A 150 18.29 -3.49 9.56
C LYS A 150 19.10 -3.80 10.83
N ALA A 151 18.96 -5.00 11.39
CA ALA A 151 19.70 -5.40 12.59
C ALA A 151 21.21 -5.54 12.34
N GLU A 152 21.61 -5.95 11.13
CA GLU A 152 23.03 -6.01 10.74
C GLU A 152 23.64 -4.61 10.62
N ILE A 153 22.97 -3.67 9.95
CA ILE A 153 23.42 -2.26 9.89
C ILE A 153 23.55 -1.67 11.29
N ASP A 154 22.55 -1.91 12.14
CA ASP A 154 22.54 -1.43 13.52
C ASP A 154 23.69 -2.04 14.37
N SER A 155 23.97 -3.33 14.20
CA SER A 155 25.07 -4.03 14.89
C SER A 155 26.43 -3.49 14.46
N ASP A 156 26.63 -3.32 13.15
CA ASP A 156 27.85 -2.73 12.60
C ASP A 156 28.10 -1.32 13.16
N LEU A 157 27.04 -0.52 13.31
CA LEU A 157 27.14 0.83 13.86
C LEU A 157 27.44 0.82 15.38
N ASP A 158 26.80 -0.07 16.15
CA ASP A 158 27.06 -0.21 17.59
C ASP A 158 28.52 -0.61 17.87
N ASP A 159 29.06 -1.57 17.12
CA ASP A 159 30.47 -1.99 17.22
C ASP A 159 31.43 -0.84 16.87
N LEU A 160 31.10 -0.03 15.87
CA LEU A 160 31.95 1.06 15.41
C LEU A 160 31.94 2.27 16.34
N PHE A 161 30.87 2.50 17.10
CA PHE A 161 30.82 3.55 18.12
C PHE A 161 31.30 3.09 19.50
N SER A 162 31.54 1.79 19.72
CA SER A 162 31.98 1.23 21.01
C SER A 162 33.23 1.90 21.59
N GLY A 163 34.13 2.41 20.73
CA GLY A 163 35.33 3.15 21.14
C GLY A 163 35.08 4.54 21.74
N SER A 164 33.83 5.04 21.70
CA SER A 164 33.45 6.34 22.28
C SER A 164 32.08 6.29 22.95
N ALA A 165 32.07 6.16 24.29
CA ALA A 165 30.85 6.09 25.08
C ALA A 165 29.88 7.25 24.83
N LYS A 166 30.41 8.47 24.57
CA LYS A 166 29.59 9.64 24.25
C LYS A 166 28.90 9.51 22.90
N LEU A 167 29.62 9.03 21.88
CA LEU A 167 29.06 8.83 20.55
C LEU A 167 28.04 7.70 20.54
N LEU A 168 28.36 6.58 21.18
CA LEU A 168 27.44 5.45 21.35
C LEU A 168 26.16 5.87 22.07
N GLN A 169 26.25 6.62 23.17
CA GLN A 169 25.05 7.11 23.87
C GLN A 169 24.20 8.04 23.00
N SER A 170 24.82 8.96 22.26
CA SER A 170 24.09 9.86 21.36
C SER A 170 23.42 9.11 20.20
N TRP A 171 24.07 8.08 19.65
CA TRP A 171 23.56 7.18 18.62
C TRP A 171 22.35 6.38 19.13
N MET A 172 22.52 5.66 20.25
CA MET A 172 21.47 4.86 20.87
C MET A 172 20.24 5.71 21.25
N LYS A 173 20.45 6.96 21.68
CA LYS A 173 19.35 7.88 22.01
C LYS A 173 18.53 8.22 20.77
N ALA A 174 19.19 8.51 19.64
CA ALA A 174 18.50 8.75 18.37
C ALA A 174 17.74 7.49 17.90
N ARG A 175 18.41 6.33 17.92
CA ARG A 175 17.84 5.04 17.50
C ARG A 175 16.59 4.64 18.30
N LYS A 176 16.61 4.79 19.63
CA LYS A 176 15.46 4.46 20.49
C LYS A 176 14.23 5.34 20.24
N ALA A 177 14.41 6.53 19.68
CA ALA A 177 13.32 7.44 19.36
C ALA A 177 12.66 7.14 18.01
N VAL A 178 13.24 6.32 17.12
CA VAL A 178 12.73 6.13 15.74
C VAL A 178 11.25 5.72 15.70
N GLN A 179 10.83 4.83 16.60
CA GLN A 179 9.46 4.31 16.63
C GLN A 179 8.54 5.14 17.54
N THR A 180 9.08 5.70 18.61
CA THR A 180 8.30 6.35 19.68
C THR A 180 8.14 7.86 19.46
N ASP A 181 9.14 8.50 18.84
CA ASP A 181 9.16 9.91 18.49
C ASP A 181 10.07 10.13 17.24
N PRO A 182 9.55 9.84 16.02
CA PRO A 182 10.30 9.96 14.77
C PRO A 182 10.94 11.34 14.56
N GLU A 183 10.26 12.40 15.00
CA GLU A 183 10.72 13.78 14.90
C GLU A 183 11.92 14.05 15.82
N GLN A 184 11.86 13.55 17.06
CA GLN A 184 13.00 13.60 17.97
C GLN A 184 14.16 12.75 17.46
N SER A 185 13.91 11.57 16.89
CA SER A 185 14.96 10.72 16.30
C SER A 185 15.78 11.46 15.25
N ILE A 186 15.11 12.10 14.29
CA ILE A 186 15.77 12.89 13.24
C ILE A 186 16.63 14.01 13.85
N THR A 187 16.08 14.74 14.83
CA THR A 187 16.80 15.81 15.52
C THR A 187 18.07 15.29 16.22
N LEU A 188 17.95 14.16 16.91
CA LEU A 188 19.07 13.53 17.61
C LEU A 188 20.11 12.97 16.63
N SER A 189 19.70 12.45 15.48
CA SER A 189 20.58 11.99 14.40
C SER A 189 21.39 13.12 13.79
N CYS A 190 20.79 14.28 13.51
CA CYS A 190 21.55 15.46 13.06
C CYS A 190 22.56 15.92 14.11
N SER A 191 22.15 15.94 15.39
CA SER A 191 23.01 16.32 16.51
C SER A 191 24.19 15.34 16.70
N HIS A 192 23.95 14.05 16.44
CA HIS A 192 25.00 13.02 16.45
C HIS A 192 26.05 13.28 15.37
N VAL A 193 25.64 13.49 14.11
CA VAL A 193 26.56 13.81 13.01
C VAL A 193 27.35 15.08 13.30
N GLU A 194 26.70 16.12 13.82
CA GLU A 194 27.38 17.36 14.22
C GLU A 194 28.48 17.09 15.26
N THR A 195 28.16 16.30 16.28
CA THR A 195 29.11 15.92 17.33
C THR A 195 30.30 15.16 16.76
N VAL A 196 30.05 14.23 15.83
CA VAL A 196 31.10 13.45 15.16
C VAL A 196 31.99 14.35 14.31
N LEU A 197 31.41 15.20 13.47
CA LEU A 197 32.18 16.12 12.61
C LEU A 197 33.06 17.06 13.43
N LYS A 198 32.56 17.62 14.54
CA LYS A 198 33.35 18.43 15.47
C LYS A 198 34.48 17.62 16.10
N GLY A 199 34.21 16.38 16.50
CA GLY A 199 35.23 15.44 16.99
C GLY A 199 36.34 15.21 15.97
N CYS A 200 36.00 14.94 14.71
CA CYS A 200 36.97 14.73 13.64
C CYS A 200 37.79 15.99 13.37
N LEU A 201 37.16 17.17 13.29
CA LEU A 201 37.86 18.44 13.11
C LEU A 201 38.85 18.71 14.25
N LYS A 202 38.46 18.39 15.50
CA LYS A 202 39.35 18.47 16.65
C LYS A 202 40.57 17.56 16.47
N SER A 203 40.38 16.30 16.08
CA SER A 203 41.46 15.35 15.86
C SER A 203 42.39 15.74 14.70
N LEU A 204 41.86 16.44 13.69
CA LEU A 204 42.63 16.98 12.57
C LEU A 204 43.34 18.31 12.89
N ASN A 205 43.30 18.77 14.15
CA ASN A 205 43.85 20.06 14.61
C ASN A 205 43.25 21.29 13.90
N ALA A 206 42.01 21.19 13.41
CA ALA A 206 41.30 22.34 12.86
C ALA A 206 40.89 23.31 13.96
N THR A 207 40.74 24.59 13.64
CA THR A 207 40.21 25.64 14.53
C THR A 207 38.92 26.22 13.95
N GLU A 208 38.22 27.08 14.70
CA GLU A 208 37.05 27.83 14.20
C GLU A 208 35.96 26.93 13.58
N TYR A 209 35.48 25.94 14.34
CA TYR A 209 34.41 25.04 13.90
C TYR A 209 33.24 24.92 14.88
N GLU A 210 33.38 25.36 16.13
CA GLU A 210 32.37 25.12 17.18
C GLU A 210 30.96 25.66 16.87
N THR A 211 30.89 26.78 16.13
CA THR A 211 29.63 27.46 15.78
C THR A 211 29.19 27.21 14.34
N LEU A 212 29.91 26.36 13.60
CA LEU A 212 29.57 26.11 12.20
C LEU A 212 28.30 25.25 12.09
N PRO A 213 27.38 25.57 11.17
CA PRO A 213 26.27 24.68 10.84
C PRO A 213 26.77 23.37 10.23
N ILE A 214 25.98 22.31 10.37
CA ILE A 214 26.33 20.93 9.97
C ILE A 214 26.91 20.82 8.55
N GLU A 215 26.39 21.57 7.58
CA GLU A 215 26.94 21.57 6.22
C GLU A 215 28.35 22.19 6.12
N LYS A 216 28.60 23.26 6.88
CA LYS A 216 29.93 23.90 6.89
C LYS A 216 30.93 23.03 7.65
N LEU A 217 30.48 22.34 8.71
CA LEU A 217 31.27 21.32 9.38
C LEU A 217 31.64 20.21 8.40
N ALA A 218 30.66 19.66 7.68
CA ALA A 218 30.86 18.59 6.70
C ALA A 218 31.87 18.99 5.62
N ARG A 219 31.66 20.15 4.96
CA ARG A 219 32.57 20.67 3.94
C ARG A 219 34.00 20.84 4.47
N LYS A 220 34.15 21.36 5.69
CA LYS A 220 35.47 21.58 6.32
C LYS A 220 36.17 20.25 6.61
N THR A 221 35.46 19.29 7.20
CA THR A 221 36.02 17.95 7.52
C THR A 221 36.43 17.22 6.25
N LEU A 222 35.53 17.14 5.26
CA LEU A 222 35.80 16.45 3.98
C LEU A 222 36.92 17.15 3.19
N GLY A 223 36.99 18.48 3.26
CA GLY A 223 38.08 19.25 2.65
C GLY A 223 39.46 18.89 3.23
N LEU A 224 39.56 18.75 4.56
CA LEU A 224 40.81 18.33 5.21
C LEU A 224 41.17 16.88 4.86
N LEU A 225 40.20 15.96 4.92
CA LEU A 225 40.43 14.56 4.54
C LEU A 225 40.88 14.42 3.08
N LYS A 226 40.34 15.25 2.18
CA LYS A 226 40.78 15.31 0.78
C LYS A 226 42.20 15.86 0.65
N ALA A 227 42.53 16.91 1.39
CA ALA A 227 43.88 17.48 1.38
C ALA A 227 44.95 16.49 1.88
N ASP A 228 44.58 15.62 2.83
CA ASP A 228 45.42 14.52 3.32
C ASP A 228 45.36 13.26 2.43
N ASN A 229 44.73 13.31 1.25
CA ASN A 229 44.52 12.18 0.32
C ASN A 229 43.81 10.95 0.94
N ALA A 230 43.06 11.13 2.02
CA ALA A 230 42.30 10.03 2.64
C ALA A 230 41.03 9.69 1.85
N ILE A 231 40.50 10.63 1.07
CA ILE A 231 39.33 10.47 0.19
C ILE A 231 39.53 11.27 -1.10
N ASP A 232 38.87 10.85 -2.19
CA ASP A 232 38.80 11.62 -3.44
C ASP A 232 37.60 12.59 -3.46
N THR A 233 37.53 13.40 -4.54
CA THR A 233 36.45 14.39 -4.72
C THR A 233 35.06 13.74 -4.82
N VAL A 234 34.94 12.60 -5.53
CA VAL A 234 33.66 11.91 -5.73
C VAL A 234 33.12 11.36 -4.41
N THR A 235 34.01 10.76 -3.61
CA THR A 235 33.73 10.25 -2.27
C THR A 235 33.31 11.39 -1.34
N ALA A 236 34.01 12.53 -1.40
CA ALA A 236 33.63 13.70 -0.63
C ALA A 236 32.23 14.22 -1.01
N GLU A 237 31.90 14.27 -2.30
CA GLU A 237 30.56 14.68 -2.77
C GLU A 237 29.47 13.70 -2.33
N MET A 238 29.73 12.39 -2.41
CA MET A 238 28.80 11.35 -1.95
C MET A 238 28.49 11.49 -0.45
N VAL A 239 29.52 11.66 0.38
CA VAL A 239 29.35 11.85 1.84
C VAL A 239 28.64 13.17 2.14
N GLN A 240 28.99 14.23 1.41
CA GLN A 240 28.30 15.51 1.53
C GLN A 240 26.82 15.41 1.17
N GLY A 241 26.47 14.63 0.14
CA GLY A 241 25.10 14.33 -0.26
C GLY A 241 24.31 13.63 0.83
N ALA A 242 24.88 12.60 1.47
CA ALA A 242 24.23 11.88 2.57
C ALA A 242 23.99 12.77 3.81
N ILE A 243 24.91 13.70 4.12
CA ILE A 243 24.74 14.69 5.20
C ILE A 243 23.63 15.68 4.83
N THR A 244 23.60 16.15 3.59
CA THR A 244 22.54 17.03 3.09
C THR A 244 21.18 16.34 3.16
N MET A 245 21.07 15.08 2.73
CA MET A 245 19.83 14.31 2.85
C MET A 245 19.35 14.20 4.31
N SER A 246 20.26 13.87 5.23
CA SER A 246 19.96 13.79 6.67
C SER A 246 19.44 15.13 7.22
N LYS A 247 20.03 16.25 6.78
CA LYS A 247 19.60 17.60 7.13
C LYS A 247 18.25 17.96 6.51
N SER A 248 18.05 17.71 5.22
CA SER A 248 16.80 18.01 4.50
C SER A 248 15.61 17.27 5.12
N ILE A 249 15.83 16.04 5.61
CA ILE A 249 14.83 15.30 6.38
C ILE A 249 14.49 16.05 7.68
N GLY A 250 15.47 16.60 8.40
CA GLY A 250 15.24 17.48 9.55
C GLY A 250 14.57 18.82 9.22
N GLU A 251 14.74 19.35 8.01
CA GLU A 251 14.11 20.59 7.54
C GLU A 251 12.65 20.41 7.12
N THR A 252 12.18 19.19 6.84
CA THR A 252 10.74 18.91 6.64
C THR A 252 9.90 19.33 7.85
N ARG A 253 10.50 19.38 9.05
CA ARG A 253 9.93 19.98 10.26
C ARG A 253 9.53 21.44 10.04
N ASN A 254 10.36 22.21 9.32
CA ASN A 254 10.27 23.66 9.21
C ASN A 254 9.40 24.13 8.04
N TYR A 255 9.09 23.25 7.06
CA TYR A 255 8.29 23.66 5.89
C TYR A 255 6.80 23.89 6.22
N LYS A 256 6.33 23.42 7.38
CA LYS A 256 4.96 23.65 7.88
C LYS A 256 4.85 24.10 9.35
N SER A 257 5.96 24.16 10.09
CA SER A 257 5.99 24.84 11.40
C SER A 257 6.49 26.27 11.20
N SER A 258 5.57 27.21 11.03
CA SER A 258 5.90 28.60 11.34
C SER A 258 6.06 28.71 12.84
N SER A 259 6.76 29.75 13.28
CA SER A 259 7.25 30.02 14.63
C SER A 259 6.21 30.09 15.77
N HIS A 260 4.96 29.67 15.52
CA HIS A 260 3.82 29.80 16.44
C HIS A 260 3.02 28.51 16.72
N GLY A 261 3.54 27.33 16.34
CA GLY A 261 2.92 26.04 16.66
C GLY A 261 2.67 25.19 15.42
N LYS A 262 2.31 23.92 15.63
CA LYS A 262 1.96 22.99 14.56
C LYS A 262 0.72 23.54 13.84
N ASN A 263 0.88 24.02 12.60
CA ASN A 263 -0.23 24.54 11.79
C ASN A 263 -1.20 23.41 11.40
N GLU A 264 -2.45 23.78 11.08
CA GLU A 264 -3.41 22.86 10.43
C GLU A 264 -2.78 22.32 9.13
N GLY A 265 -2.53 21.01 9.07
CA GLY A 265 -1.89 20.34 7.93
C GLY A 265 -0.43 19.94 8.12
N TYR A 266 0.14 20.07 9.32
CA TYR A 266 1.40 19.42 9.69
C TYR A 266 1.24 17.90 9.64
N VAL A 267 2.16 17.23 8.92
CA VAL A 267 2.27 15.77 8.89
C VAL A 267 3.62 15.42 9.49
N PRO A 268 3.67 14.70 10.63
CA PRO A 268 4.92 14.28 11.22
C PRO A 268 5.67 13.33 10.28
N PRO A 269 7.02 13.29 10.33
CA PRO A 269 7.79 12.31 9.60
C PRO A 269 7.40 10.89 10.02
N SER A 270 7.35 9.96 9.07
CA SER A 270 7.10 8.55 9.36
C SER A 270 8.30 7.93 10.10
N SER A 271 8.06 6.81 10.79
CA SER A 271 9.12 5.99 11.39
C SER A 271 10.16 5.56 10.34
N ASP A 272 9.74 5.30 9.10
CA ASP A 272 10.63 4.89 8.01
C ASP A 272 11.55 6.03 7.59
N LEU A 273 11.03 7.25 7.50
CA LEU A 273 11.82 8.43 7.19
C LEU A 273 12.80 8.76 8.33
N ALA A 274 12.38 8.61 9.58
CA ALA A 274 13.26 8.76 10.74
C ALA A 274 14.35 7.68 10.80
N GLN A 275 14.02 6.43 10.43
CA GLN A 275 14.98 5.34 10.33
C GLN A 275 16.02 5.62 9.23
N LEU A 276 15.60 6.09 8.06
CA LEU A 276 16.50 6.46 6.97
C LEU A 276 17.50 7.54 7.42
N ALA A 277 17.01 8.61 8.05
CA ALA A 277 17.86 9.66 8.60
C ALA A 277 18.83 9.12 9.67
N ASN A 278 18.37 8.22 10.52
CA ASN A 278 19.20 7.59 11.54
C ASN A 278 20.33 6.75 10.92
N HIS A 279 20.02 5.84 10.00
CA HIS A 279 21.05 5.04 9.32
C HIS A 279 22.04 5.88 8.53
N LEU A 280 21.59 6.87 7.76
CA LEU A 280 22.49 7.77 7.03
C LEU A 280 23.44 8.51 7.98
N ALA A 281 22.92 9.01 9.10
CA ALA A 281 23.71 9.66 10.14
C ALA A 281 24.78 8.72 10.73
N GLY A 282 24.43 7.47 11.02
CA GLY A 282 25.35 6.46 11.55
C GLY A 282 26.45 6.11 10.55
N VAL A 283 26.08 5.72 9.32
CA VAL A 283 27.03 5.28 8.28
C VAL A 283 28.02 6.38 7.91
N VAL A 284 27.54 7.62 7.73
CA VAL A 284 28.41 8.76 7.45
C VAL A 284 29.38 9.02 8.60
N SER A 285 28.87 9.01 9.83
CA SER A 285 29.68 9.27 11.03
C SER A 285 30.83 8.28 11.14
N VAL A 286 30.53 6.98 10.97
CA VAL A 286 31.53 5.91 10.95
C VAL A 286 32.55 6.11 9.85
N PHE A 287 32.11 6.39 8.62
CA PHE A 287 33.02 6.55 7.50
C PHE A 287 33.99 7.70 7.76
N VAL A 288 33.49 8.87 8.15
CA VAL A 288 34.31 10.06 8.41
C VAL A 288 35.28 9.83 9.57
N MET A 289 34.84 9.14 10.64
CA MET A 289 35.72 8.74 11.74
C MET A 289 36.84 7.82 11.27
N LYS A 290 36.53 6.76 10.52
CA LYS A 290 37.55 5.83 10.00
C LYS A 290 38.61 6.53 9.13
N GLN A 291 38.20 7.45 8.26
CA GLN A 291 39.16 8.20 7.44
C GLN A 291 39.97 9.18 8.29
N THR A 292 39.34 9.82 9.28
CA THR A 292 40.04 10.71 10.22
C THR A 292 41.09 9.95 11.01
N ASP A 293 40.77 8.77 11.54
CA ASP A 293 41.70 7.92 12.28
C ASP A 293 42.88 7.45 11.43
N ARG A 294 42.66 7.19 10.14
CA ARG A 294 43.75 6.86 9.21
C ARG A 294 44.72 8.01 9.04
N VAL A 295 44.19 9.24 8.88
CA VAL A 295 45.02 10.45 8.77
C VAL A 295 45.80 10.70 10.05
N THR A 296 45.14 10.62 11.21
CA THR A 296 45.77 10.95 12.50
C THR A 296 46.81 9.92 12.92
N LYS A 297 46.62 8.63 12.60
CA LYS A 297 47.62 7.58 12.85
C LYS A 297 48.82 7.62 11.89
N ALA A 298 48.65 8.23 10.71
CA ALA A 298 49.73 8.41 9.74
C ALA A 298 50.61 9.64 10.03
N ARG A 299 50.20 10.50 10.96
CA ARG A 299 50.95 11.67 11.45
C ARG A 299 51.74 11.33 12.71
#